data_AF-A0AAW7XP15-F1
#
_entry.id   AF-A0AAW7XP15-F1
#
_cell.length_a   1.000
_cell.length_b   1.000
_cell.length_c   1.000
_cell.angle_alpha   90.00
_cell.angle_beta   90.00
_cell.angle_gamma   90.00
#
_symmetry.space_group_name_H-M   'P 1'
#
loop_
_entity.id
_entity.type
_entity.pdbx_description
1 polymer ?
#
loop_
_entity_poly.entity_id
_entity_poly.type
_entity_poly.pdbx_seq_one_letter_code
_entity_poly.pdbx_strand_id
1 'polypeptide(L)'
;MKITAIETFIVPPRWCFVKISTDEGISGWGEPVLEGRAATVAACVEELSDLLIGKDPGHIQDHWTVMYRGGFYRGGGIHMSAIAGIDQALWDIKGKALGVPVHALLGGQQRDRIRVYSWIGGDRPGDTARMARDCGDRGFSAVKMNGTEELQFIDSHAKIDAVLERVQAIRDEMGPDFGIGVDFHGRVHRPMAKQLAKELAPFNLMFIEEPVLSEHAEALREIANHCAAPIALGERLYSRWDFKSVLQGGYVDIIQPDPSHSGGITETYRIAAMAEAHDVALALHCPLGPIALAANLQLDAVCYNAFIQEQSLGIHYNQGSDLLDYLIDPSVFEYKDGFVEIPQGPGLGIEVNEAKVRQAAAEGHRWRNPVWRHADGSFAEW
;
A
#
# COMPACT_ATOMS: atom_id res chain seq x y z
N MET A 1 2.69 -17.74 -26.90
CA MET A 1 2.11 -16.46 -26.46
C MET A 1 3.15 -15.35 -26.61
N LYS A 2 2.75 -14.20 -27.16
CA LYS A 2 3.55 -12.99 -27.28
C LYS A 2 2.76 -11.76 -26.87
N ILE A 3 3.43 -10.78 -26.25
CA ILE A 3 2.85 -9.48 -25.93
C ILE A 3 2.60 -8.69 -27.22
N THR A 4 1.39 -8.19 -27.40
CA THR A 4 0.95 -7.47 -28.60
C THR A 4 0.68 -5.99 -28.34
N ALA A 5 0.26 -5.63 -27.12
CA ALA A 5 -0.02 -4.25 -26.75
C ALA A 5 0.13 -4.03 -25.24
N ILE A 6 0.50 -2.81 -24.86
CA ILE A 6 0.53 -2.32 -23.49
C ILE A 6 -0.19 -0.97 -23.48
N GLU A 7 -1.27 -0.86 -22.71
CA GLU A 7 -2.10 0.35 -22.63
C GLU A 7 -2.20 0.81 -21.19
N THR A 8 -2.05 2.12 -20.93
CA THR A 8 -2.24 2.72 -19.61
C THR A 8 -3.53 3.54 -19.54
N PHE A 9 -4.20 3.50 -18.39
CA PHE A 9 -5.48 4.16 -18.14
C PHE A 9 -5.39 4.97 -16.85
N ILE A 10 -5.38 6.29 -16.95
CA ILE A 10 -5.45 7.18 -15.78
C ILE A 10 -6.92 7.42 -15.45
N VAL A 11 -7.36 6.96 -14.28
CA VAL A 11 -8.77 6.92 -13.90
C VAL A 11 -8.99 7.54 -12.51
N PRO A 12 -10.19 8.08 -12.22
CA PRO A 12 -10.59 8.42 -10.86
C PRO A 12 -10.50 7.22 -9.90
N PRO A 13 -10.40 7.44 -8.58
CA PRO A 13 -10.27 8.74 -7.92
C PRO A 13 -8.87 9.33 -7.98
N ARG A 14 -7.82 8.52 -8.24
CA ARG A 14 -6.42 8.95 -8.41
C ARG A 14 -5.49 7.85 -8.95
N TRP A 15 -6.03 6.88 -9.70
CA TRP A 15 -5.31 5.66 -10.07
C TRP A 15 -4.79 5.66 -11.51
N CYS A 16 -3.90 4.72 -11.79
CA CYS A 16 -3.38 4.44 -13.11
C CYS A 16 -3.29 2.93 -13.28
N PHE A 17 -4.02 2.38 -14.24
CA PHE A 17 -4.02 0.95 -14.58
C PHE A 17 -3.19 0.71 -15.84
N VAL A 18 -2.66 -0.50 -15.98
CA VAL A 18 -2.05 -1.01 -17.21
C VAL A 18 -2.74 -2.29 -17.64
N LYS A 19 -3.00 -2.42 -18.93
CA LYS A 19 -3.43 -3.66 -19.56
C LYS A 19 -2.33 -4.14 -20.50
N ILE A 20 -1.95 -5.41 -20.37
CA ILE A 20 -1.05 -6.08 -21.31
C ILE A 20 -1.85 -7.13 -22.08
N SER A 21 -1.89 -7.02 -23.40
CA SER A 21 -2.59 -7.95 -24.29
C SER A 21 -1.61 -8.89 -25.00
N THR A 22 -2.09 -10.09 -25.34
CA THR A 22 -1.28 -11.12 -26.02
C THR A 22 -1.90 -11.59 -27.33
N ASP A 23 -1.11 -12.27 -28.18
CA ASP A 23 -1.54 -12.86 -29.45
C ASP A 23 -2.47 -14.09 -29.30
N GLU A 24 -2.64 -14.59 -28.07
CA GLU A 24 -3.54 -15.70 -27.74
C GLU A 24 -4.85 -15.23 -27.10
N GLY A 25 -5.11 -13.91 -27.08
CA GLY A 25 -6.34 -13.33 -26.53
C GLY A 25 -6.40 -13.25 -25.00
N ILE A 26 -5.35 -13.69 -24.29
CA ILE A 26 -5.22 -13.51 -22.85
C ILE A 26 -4.69 -12.10 -22.57
N SER A 27 -5.29 -11.43 -21.60
CA SER A 27 -4.85 -10.11 -21.12
C SER A 27 -4.68 -10.09 -19.61
N GLY A 28 -3.67 -9.37 -19.16
CA GLY A 28 -3.41 -9.12 -17.73
C GLY A 28 -3.53 -7.66 -17.35
N TRP A 29 -3.86 -7.44 -16.09
CA TRP A 29 -4.03 -6.12 -15.50
C TRP A 29 -3.04 -5.87 -14.37
N GLY A 30 -2.57 -4.63 -14.30
CA GLY A 30 -1.73 -4.12 -13.21
C GLY A 30 -2.08 -2.68 -12.88
N GLU A 31 -1.53 -2.16 -11.79
CA GLU A 31 -1.82 -0.83 -11.28
C GLU A 31 -0.53 -0.04 -11.00
N PRO A 32 0.13 0.49 -12.04
CA PRO A 32 1.31 1.32 -11.90
C PRO A 32 0.89 2.73 -11.49
N VAL A 33 0.90 3.01 -10.20
CA VAL A 33 0.56 4.32 -9.65
C VAL A 33 1.72 4.87 -8.84
N LEU A 34 1.84 6.20 -8.85
CA LEU A 34 2.56 6.97 -7.85
C LEU A 34 1.73 8.24 -7.72
N GLU A 35 1.08 8.44 -6.58
CA GLU A 35 0.02 9.44 -6.49
C GLU A 35 0.57 10.85 -6.71
N GLY A 36 -0.19 11.65 -7.47
CA GLY A 36 0.25 12.96 -7.93
C GLY A 36 1.28 12.93 -9.08
N ARG A 37 1.71 11.76 -9.54
CA ARG A 37 2.67 11.56 -10.65
C ARG A 37 2.24 10.52 -11.71
N ALA A 38 0.96 10.12 -11.72
CA ALA A 38 0.41 9.13 -12.66
C ALA A 38 0.83 9.31 -14.14
N ALA A 39 0.82 10.53 -14.67
CA ALA A 39 1.21 10.79 -16.07
C ALA A 39 2.70 10.46 -16.36
N THR A 40 3.59 10.70 -15.39
CA THR A 40 5.01 10.38 -15.51
C THR A 40 5.24 8.87 -15.41
N VAL A 41 4.48 8.20 -14.54
CA VAL A 41 4.50 6.72 -14.45
C VAL A 41 3.99 6.10 -15.75
N ALA A 42 2.89 6.60 -16.32
CA ALA A 42 2.36 6.13 -17.60
C ALA A 42 3.36 6.28 -18.75
N ALA A 43 4.06 7.43 -18.83
CA ALA A 43 5.13 7.62 -19.80
C ALA A 43 6.30 6.64 -19.60
N CYS A 44 6.66 6.33 -18.34
CA CYS A 44 7.68 5.33 -18.04
C CYS A 44 7.23 3.92 -18.46
N VAL A 45 5.95 3.55 -18.26
CA VAL A 45 5.39 2.29 -18.77
C VAL A 45 5.46 2.23 -20.30
N GLU A 46 5.16 3.33 -20.99
CA GLU A 46 5.29 3.43 -22.45
C GLU A 46 6.74 3.19 -22.91
N GLU A 47 7.74 3.83 -22.28
CA GLU A 47 9.16 3.59 -22.59
C GLU A 47 9.58 2.14 -22.31
N LEU A 48 9.14 1.55 -21.18
CA LEU A 48 9.44 0.15 -20.86
C LEU A 48 8.76 -0.84 -21.81
N SER A 49 7.70 -0.43 -22.51
CA SER A 49 6.98 -1.29 -23.46
C SER A 49 7.85 -1.72 -24.65
N ASP A 50 8.83 -0.91 -25.06
CA ASP A 50 9.79 -1.22 -26.12
C ASP A 50 10.58 -2.52 -25.84
N LEU A 51 10.76 -2.86 -24.57
CA LEU A 51 11.46 -4.07 -24.14
C LEU A 51 10.58 -5.33 -24.21
N LEU A 52 9.25 -5.15 -24.20
CA LEU A 52 8.27 -6.20 -23.95
C LEU A 52 7.49 -6.63 -25.19
N ILE A 53 7.20 -5.69 -26.11
CA ILE A 53 6.43 -5.99 -27.32
C ILE A 53 7.08 -7.12 -28.13
N GLY A 54 6.29 -8.12 -28.52
CA GLY A 54 6.72 -9.30 -29.26
C GLY A 54 7.45 -10.36 -28.43
N LYS A 55 7.66 -10.14 -27.13
CA LYS A 55 8.27 -11.12 -26.21
C LYS A 55 7.23 -12.05 -25.59
N ASP A 56 7.68 -13.19 -25.10
CA ASP A 56 6.88 -14.12 -24.32
C ASP A 56 6.60 -13.52 -22.91
N PRO A 57 5.33 -13.27 -22.53
CA PRO A 57 5.01 -12.72 -21.19
C PRO A 57 5.35 -13.69 -20.05
N GLY A 58 5.54 -14.97 -20.33
CA GLY A 58 5.87 -15.99 -19.33
C GLY A 58 7.25 -15.82 -18.69
N HIS A 59 8.16 -15.07 -19.30
CA HIS A 59 9.52 -14.84 -18.79
C HIS A 59 9.58 -13.68 -17.78
N ILE A 60 8.64 -13.65 -16.81
CA ILE A 60 8.47 -12.53 -15.84
C ILE A 60 9.79 -12.13 -15.17
N GLN A 61 10.57 -13.10 -14.72
CA GLN A 61 11.85 -12.82 -14.04
C GLN A 61 12.89 -12.13 -14.92
N ASP A 62 12.94 -12.48 -16.20
CA ASP A 62 13.82 -11.84 -17.18
C ASP A 62 13.33 -10.42 -17.46
N HIS A 63 12.05 -10.25 -17.76
CA HIS A 63 11.42 -8.94 -17.97
C HIS A 63 11.67 -8.00 -16.80
N TRP A 64 11.39 -8.46 -15.58
CA TRP A 64 11.64 -7.69 -14.36
C TRP A 64 13.11 -7.28 -14.26
N THR A 65 14.03 -8.21 -14.49
CA THR A 65 15.48 -7.96 -14.40
C THR A 65 15.96 -6.95 -15.44
N VAL A 66 15.48 -7.07 -16.68
CA VAL A 66 15.84 -6.18 -17.79
C VAL A 66 15.26 -4.79 -17.57
N MET A 67 13.98 -4.67 -17.17
CA MET A 67 13.39 -3.37 -16.86
C MET A 67 14.09 -2.69 -15.68
N TYR A 68 14.46 -3.44 -14.64
CA TYR A 68 15.12 -2.87 -13.46
C TYR A 68 16.58 -2.49 -13.70
N ARG A 69 17.34 -3.25 -14.50
CA ARG A 69 18.81 -3.12 -14.59
C ARG A 69 19.34 -2.77 -15.97
N GLY A 70 18.54 -2.95 -17.03
CA GLY A 70 18.96 -2.80 -18.42
C GLY A 70 19.23 -1.35 -18.82
N GLY A 71 18.52 -0.39 -18.22
CA GLY A 71 18.67 1.05 -18.43
C GLY A 71 19.83 1.71 -17.68
N PHE A 72 20.76 0.92 -17.12
CA PHE A 72 21.90 1.36 -16.30
C PHE A 72 21.54 1.93 -14.91
N TYR A 73 20.85 3.06 -14.83
CA TYR A 73 20.35 3.62 -13.58
C TYR A 73 19.14 2.81 -13.08
N ARG A 74 18.98 2.70 -11.76
CA ARG A 74 18.02 1.77 -11.16
C ARG A 74 17.11 2.46 -10.16
N GLY A 75 15.87 2.01 -10.11
CA GLY A 75 14.93 2.28 -9.03
C GLY A 75 14.41 3.72 -8.98
N GLY A 76 14.00 4.13 -7.78
CA GLY A 76 13.22 5.35 -7.54
C GLY A 76 11.72 5.13 -7.77
N GLY A 77 10.90 6.00 -7.17
CA GLY A 77 9.44 5.81 -7.15
C GLY A 77 8.82 5.64 -8.53
N ILE A 78 9.14 6.51 -9.50
CA ILE A 78 8.57 6.44 -10.85
C ILE A 78 8.88 5.10 -11.54
N HIS A 79 10.15 4.71 -11.55
CA HIS A 79 10.61 3.53 -12.27
C HIS A 79 10.07 2.25 -11.62
N MET A 80 10.10 2.18 -10.29
CA MET A 80 9.61 1.01 -9.56
C MET A 80 8.09 0.88 -9.61
N SER A 81 7.34 2.00 -9.63
CA SER A 81 5.90 1.99 -9.89
C SER A 81 5.53 1.48 -11.28
N ALA A 82 6.27 1.91 -12.31
CA ALA A 82 6.06 1.44 -13.68
C ALA A 82 6.33 -0.07 -13.80
N ILE A 83 7.47 -0.53 -13.25
CA ILE A 83 7.80 -1.97 -13.19
C ILE A 83 6.73 -2.74 -12.44
N ALA A 84 6.25 -2.21 -11.32
CA ALA A 84 5.27 -2.88 -10.48
C ALA A 84 3.97 -3.21 -11.21
N GLY A 85 3.38 -2.22 -11.88
CA GLY A 85 2.16 -2.47 -12.66
C GLY A 85 2.38 -3.45 -13.82
N ILE A 86 3.52 -3.37 -14.50
CA ILE A 86 3.85 -4.35 -15.56
C ILE A 86 3.98 -5.75 -14.96
N ASP A 87 4.70 -5.91 -13.85
CA ASP A 87 4.91 -7.19 -13.18
C ASP A 87 3.60 -7.82 -12.72
N GLN A 88 2.70 -7.04 -12.12
CA GLN A 88 1.34 -7.47 -11.75
C GLN A 88 0.58 -8.01 -12.97
N ALA A 89 0.58 -7.28 -14.10
CA ALA A 89 -0.10 -7.70 -15.32
C ALA A 89 0.51 -8.97 -15.94
N LEU A 90 1.83 -9.14 -15.88
CA LEU A 90 2.50 -10.35 -16.35
C LEU A 90 2.17 -11.57 -15.48
N TRP A 91 2.08 -11.39 -14.16
CA TRP A 91 1.62 -12.43 -13.24
C TRP A 91 0.16 -12.80 -13.47
N ASP A 92 -0.69 -11.80 -13.72
CA ASP A 92 -2.10 -12.00 -14.08
C ASP A 92 -2.23 -12.83 -15.37
N ILE A 93 -1.48 -12.50 -16.42
CA ILE A 93 -1.42 -13.29 -17.67
C ILE A 93 -1.00 -14.73 -17.36
N LYS A 94 0.07 -14.93 -16.57
CA LYS A 94 0.59 -16.26 -16.29
C LYS A 94 -0.43 -17.11 -15.54
N GLY A 95 -1.09 -16.57 -14.52
CA GLY A 95 -2.12 -17.29 -13.79
C GLY A 95 -3.33 -17.61 -14.66
N LYS A 96 -3.79 -16.66 -15.50
CA LYS A 96 -4.87 -16.89 -16.47
C LYS A 96 -4.53 -17.96 -17.51
N ALA A 97 -3.32 -17.92 -18.06
CA ALA A 97 -2.85 -18.90 -19.05
C ALA A 97 -2.76 -20.32 -18.48
N LEU A 98 -2.48 -20.45 -17.19
CA LEU A 98 -2.37 -21.73 -16.49
C LEU A 98 -3.66 -22.12 -15.75
N GLY A 99 -4.68 -21.27 -15.74
CA GLY A 99 -5.96 -21.52 -15.07
C GLY A 99 -5.86 -21.58 -13.54
N VAL A 100 -4.91 -20.89 -12.92
CA VAL A 100 -4.65 -20.91 -11.47
C VAL A 100 -4.40 -19.50 -10.90
N PRO A 101 -4.73 -19.26 -9.61
CA PRO A 101 -4.39 -18.00 -8.95
C PRO A 101 -2.86 -17.83 -8.82
N VAL A 102 -2.41 -16.58 -8.73
CA VAL A 102 -0.98 -16.25 -8.60
C VAL A 102 -0.34 -16.89 -7.36
N HIS A 103 -1.03 -16.93 -6.22
CA HIS A 103 -0.50 -17.57 -5.01
C HIS A 103 -0.19 -19.05 -5.21
N ALA A 104 -0.93 -19.76 -6.07
CA ALA A 104 -0.66 -21.17 -6.37
C ALA A 104 0.66 -21.34 -7.15
N LEU A 105 0.99 -20.37 -8.01
CA LEU A 105 2.28 -20.31 -8.70
C LEU A 105 3.44 -19.95 -7.77
N LEU A 106 3.15 -19.24 -6.68
CA LEU A 106 4.12 -18.83 -5.65
C LEU A 106 4.32 -19.88 -4.53
N GLY A 107 3.70 -21.05 -4.64
CA GLY A 107 3.89 -22.17 -3.70
C GLY A 107 2.63 -22.60 -2.96
N GLY A 108 1.50 -21.93 -3.18
CA GLY A 108 0.23 -22.23 -2.53
C GLY A 108 -0.03 -21.40 -1.27
N GLN A 109 -1.30 -21.25 -0.92
CA GLN A 109 -1.71 -20.41 0.20
C GLN A 109 -1.37 -21.06 1.55
N GLN A 110 -0.89 -20.24 2.49
CA GLN A 110 -0.68 -20.59 3.89
C GLN A 110 -1.85 -20.17 4.78
N ARG A 111 -2.80 -19.41 4.22
CA ARG A 111 -4.00 -18.89 4.89
C ARG A 111 -5.14 -18.79 3.88
N ASP A 112 -6.37 -19.01 4.34
CA ASP A 112 -7.57 -18.92 3.50
C ASP A 112 -8.13 -17.48 3.44
N ARG A 113 -7.87 -16.70 4.50
CA ARG A 113 -8.33 -15.31 4.67
C ARG A 113 -7.32 -14.50 5.46
N ILE A 114 -7.34 -13.18 5.31
CA ILE A 114 -6.50 -12.26 6.07
C ILE A 114 -7.34 -11.19 6.77
N ARG A 115 -6.90 -10.79 7.96
CA ARG A 115 -7.50 -9.69 8.73
C ARG A 115 -7.31 -8.38 7.95
N VAL A 116 -8.33 -7.54 7.91
CA VAL A 116 -8.26 -6.19 7.34
C VAL A 116 -8.53 -5.14 8.41
N TYR A 117 -7.96 -3.95 8.25
CA TYR A 117 -8.36 -2.78 9.02
C TYR A 117 -9.09 -1.77 8.13
N SER A 118 -9.88 -0.90 8.75
CA SER A 118 -10.48 0.25 8.07
C SER A 118 -9.71 1.51 8.44
N TRP A 119 -9.51 2.39 7.47
CA TRP A 119 -8.94 3.70 7.72
C TRP A 119 -10.02 4.63 8.29
N ILE A 120 -9.69 5.40 9.32
CA ILE A 120 -10.52 6.48 9.88
C ILE A 120 -9.73 7.78 9.93
N GLY A 121 -10.43 8.91 9.92
CA GLY A 121 -9.82 10.23 10.03
C GLY A 121 -9.11 10.42 11.37
N GLY A 122 -8.35 11.51 11.49
CA GLY A 122 -7.68 11.83 12.75
C GLY A 122 -6.72 13.00 12.75
N ASP A 123 -6.43 13.64 11.60
CA ASP A 123 -5.51 14.79 11.54
C ASP A 123 -5.98 15.97 12.39
N ARG A 124 -7.30 16.15 12.48
CA ARG A 124 -7.97 17.30 13.09
C ARG A 124 -9.04 16.80 14.07
N PRO A 125 -9.50 17.66 14.99
CA PRO A 125 -10.57 17.29 15.92
C PRO A 125 -11.75 16.69 15.18
N GLY A 126 -12.11 15.46 15.57
CA GLY A 126 -13.14 14.65 14.94
C GLY A 126 -13.56 13.55 15.91
N ASP A 127 -14.75 13.01 15.70
CA ASP A 127 -15.34 11.99 16.57
C ASP A 127 -14.76 10.60 16.26
N THR A 128 -13.47 10.40 16.60
CA THR A 128 -12.72 9.17 16.32
C THR A 128 -13.33 7.95 17.01
N ALA A 129 -13.93 8.12 18.18
CA ALA A 129 -14.68 7.09 18.89
C ALA A 129 -15.85 6.58 18.04
N ARG A 130 -16.73 7.48 17.56
CA ARG A 130 -17.85 7.09 16.70
C ARG A 130 -17.36 6.41 15.41
N MET A 131 -16.33 6.94 14.77
CA MET A 131 -15.78 6.33 13.54
C MET A 131 -15.24 4.92 13.79
N ALA A 132 -14.57 4.70 14.93
CA ALA A 132 -14.11 3.38 15.32
C ALA A 132 -15.27 2.43 15.65
N ARG A 133 -16.32 2.93 16.33
CA ARG A 133 -17.57 2.17 16.56
C ARG A 133 -18.23 1.76 15.25
N ASP A 134 -18.39 2.68 14.31
CA ASP A 134 -18.97 2.40 12.99
C ASP A 134 -18.17 1.30 12.25
N CYS A 135 -16.84 1.28 12.40
CA CYS A 135 -16.00 0.20 11.88
C CYS A 135 -16.21 -1.11 12.64
N GLY A 136 -16.31 -1.07 13.97
CA GLY A 136 -16.61 -2.23 14.81
C GLY A 136 -17.96 -2.86 14.50
N ASP A 137 -19.00 -2.05 14.27
CA ASP A 137 -20.34 -2.49 13.89
C ASP A 137 -20.37 -3.19 12.52
N ARG A 138 -19.41 -2.88 11.65
CA ARG A 138 -19.15 -3.58 10.36
C ARG A 138 -18.29 -4.84 10.52
N GLY A 139 -17.90 -5.18 11.75
CA GLY A 139 -17.12 -6.38 12.09
C GLY A 139 -15.60 -6.18 12.11
N PHE A 140 -15.08 -4.99 11.83
CA PHE A 140 -13.64 -4.75 11.92
C PHE A 140 -13.18 -4.83 13.38
N SER A 141 -12.02 -5.44 13.60
CA SER A 141 -11.38 -5.52 14.93
C SER A 141 -10.19 -4.57 15.07
N ALA A 142 -9.90 -3.79 14.04
CA ALA A 142 -8.82 -2.81 14.02
C ALA A 142 -9.13 -1.64 13.09
N VAL A 143 -8.58 -0.49 13.41
CA VAL A 143 -8.54 0.71 12.55
C VAL A 143 -7.12 1.24 12.41
N LYS A 144 -6.86 1.91 11.30
CA LYS A 144 -5.73 2.85 11.17
C LYS A 144 -6.27 4.26 11.16
N MET A 145 -5.68 5.15 11.96
CA MET A 145 -6.07 6.56 12.03
C MET A 145 -4.89 7.47 11.72
N ASN A 146 -5.18 8.64 11.18
CA ASN A 146 -4.18 9.70 11.13
C ASN A 146 -3.85 10.19 12.54
N GLY A 147 -2.57 10.29 12.85
CA GLY A 147 -2.11 10.74 14.15
C GLY A 147 -2.39 12.23 14.36
N THR A 148 -1.98 13.08 13.43
CA THR A 148 -1.95 14.53 13.62
C THR A 148 -1.82 15.28 12.29
N GLU A 149 -2.33 16.52 12.28
CA GLU A 149 -1.89 17.53 11.33
C GLU A 149 -0.39 17.83 11.46
N GLU A 150 0.14 18.64 10.54
CA GLU A 150 1.56 18.97 10.46
C GLU A 150 2.11 19.56 11.78
N LEU A 151 3.22 19.01 12.25
CA LEU A 151 3.97 19.52 13.40
C LEU A 151 5.26 20.19 12.91
N GLN A 152 5.58 21.36 13.46
CA GLN A 152 6.88 21.99 13.26
C GLN A 152 8.01 21.25 13.99
N PHE A 153 9.27 21.57 13.66
CA PHE A 153 10.46 20.92 14.26
C PHE A 153 10.41 20.88 15.79
N ILE A 154 10.00 21.99 16.39
CA ILE A 154 9.60 22.10 17.79
C ILE A 154 8.23 22.77 17.76
N ASP A 155 7.24 22.12 18.35
CA ASP A 155 5.86 22.57 18.34
C ASP A 155 5.25 22.38 19.75
N SER A 156 3.96 22.65 19.89
CA SER A 156 3.27 22.68 21.18
C SER A 156 2.90 21.29 21.71
N HIS A 157 2.90 21.16 23.04
CA HIS A 157 2.30 20.01 23.72
C HIS A 157 0.79 19.90 23.46
N ALA A 158 0.10 21.00 23.20
CA ALA A 158 -1.33 20.99 22.89
C ALA A 158 -1.66 20.11 21.67
N LYS A 159 -0.79 20.09 20.65
CA LYS A 159 -0.97 19.17 19.51
C LYS A 159 -0.75 17.71 19.89
N ILE A 160 0.24 17.43 20.75
CA ILE A 160 0.47 16.09 21.31
C ILE A 160 -0.77 15.64 22.09
N ASP A 161 -1.24 16.46 23.04
CA ASP A 161 -2.40 16.17 23.88
C ASP A 161 -3.63 15.86 23.03
N ALA A 162 -3.85 16.60 21.94
CA ALA A 162 -4.94 16.34 21.02
C ALA A 162 -4.84 14.95 20.33
N VAL A 163 -3.63 14.45 20.03
CA VAL A 163 -3.45 13.06 19.54
C VAL A 163 -3.86 12.07 20.62
N LEU A 164 -3.36 12.27 21.85
CA LEU A 164 -3.65 11.38 22.98
C LEU A 164 -5.15 11.33 23.28
N GLU A 165 -5.84 12.46 23.26
CA GLU A 165 -7.30 12.56 23.44
C GLU A 165 -8.06 11.74 22.39
N ARG A 166 -7.66 11.80 21.11
CA ARG A 166 -8.32 11.04 20.04
C ARG A 166 -8.09 9.53 20.17
N VAL A 167 -6.90 9.11 20.57
CA VAL A 167 -6.58 7.70 20.82
C VAL A 167 -7.30 7.20 22.06
N GLN A 168 -7.33 7.98 23.15
CA GLN A 168 -8.08 7.68 24.37
C GLN A 168 -9.56 7.48 24.07
N ALA A 169 -10.15 8.36 23.27
CA ALA A 169 -11.56 8.25 22.90
C ALA A 169 -11.89 6.92 22.20
N ILE A 170 -11.03 6.45 21.28
CA ILE A 170 -11.20 5.13 20.66
C ILE A 170 -11.03 4.02 21.69
N ARG A 171 -10.03 4.13 22.57
CA ARG A 171 -9.71 3.10 23.55
C ARG A 171 -10.81 2.95 24.61
N ASP A 172 -11.42 4.04 25.05
CA ASP A 172 -12.56 4.06 25.96
C ASP A 172 -13.81 3.43 25.32
N GLU A 173 -14.01 3.69 24.03
CA GLU A 173 -15.18 3.24 23.27
C GLU A 173 -15.11 1.76 22.88
N MET A 174 -13.95 1.31 22.39
CA MET A 174 -13.76 0.00 21.78
C MET A 174 -13.10 -1.02 22.72
N GLY A 175 -12.57 -0.58 23.85
CA GLY A 175 -11.89 -1.42 24.83
C GLY A 175 -10.42 -1.72 24.49
N PRO A 176 -9.71 -2.45 25.37
CA PRO A 176 -8.25 -2.61 25.32
C PRO A 176 -7.73 -3.44 24.15
N ASP A 177 -8.51 -4.39 23.65
CA ASP A 177 -8.06 -5.37 22.65
C ASP A 177 -8.28 -4.93 21.20
N PHE A 178 -8.97 -3.80 20.99
CA PHE A 178 -9.20 -3.27 19.65
C PHE A 178 -7.90 -2.75 19.03
N GLY A 179 -7.59 -3.14 17.80
CA GLY A 179 -6.36 -2.71 17.13
C GLY A 179 -6.41 -1.23 16.74
N ILE A 180 -5.43 -0.44 17.17
CA ILE A 180 -5.28 0.97 16.77
C ILE A 180 -3.89 1.14 16.15
N GLY A 181 -3.84 1.30 14.84
CA GLY A 181 -2.66 1.81 14.14
C GLY A 181 -2.73 3.34 14.07
N VAL A 182 -1.64 4.02 14.42
CA VAL A 182 -1.57 5.49 14.34
C VAL A 182 -0.50 5.89 13.34
N ASP A 183 -0.94 6.52 12.26
CA ASP A 183 -0.11 6.88 11.12
C ASP A 183 0.22 8.37 11.12
N PHE A 184 1.50 8.69 11.19
CA PHE A 184 2.01 10.06 11.24
C PHE A 184 2.44 10.60 9.87
N HIS A 185 2.45 9.78 8.81
CA HIS A 185 2.79 10.17 7.43
C HIS A 185 4.15 10.91 7.32
N GLY A 186 5.07 10.71 8.26
CA GLY A 186 6.32 11.47 8.34
C GLY A 186 6.16 12.97 8.69
N ARG A 187 4.97 13.42 9.07
CA ARG A 187 4.63 14.84 9.35
C ARG A 187 5.09 15.35 10.71
N VAL A 188 5.76 14.50 11.47
CA VAL A 188 6.32 14.84 12.77
C VAL A 188 7.83 14.84 12.66
N HIS A 189 8.45 15.85 13.27
CA HIS A 189 9.91 15.89 13.36
C HIS A 189 10.40 15.18 14.62
N ARG A 190 11.62 14.62 14.53
CA ARG A 190 12.30 13.87 15.60
C ARG A 190 12.14 14.47 17.02
N PRO A 191 12.30 15.80 17.27
CA PRO A 191 12.16 16.34 18.63
C PRO A 191 10.79 16.09 19.26
N MET A 192 9.73 16.11 18.45
CA MET A 192 8.34 15.89 18.86
C MET A 192 7.96 14.41 18.80
N ALA A 193 8.45 13.66 17.81
CA ALA A 193 8.11 12.25 17.60
C ALA A 193 8.47 11.37 18.81
N LYS A 194 9.61 11.61 19.47
CA LYS A 194 9.98 10.86 20.69
C LYS A 194 9.07 11.15 21.89
N GLN A 195 8.52 12.36 21.97
CA GLN A 195 7.54 12.71 23.00
C GLN A 195 6.23 11.96 22.73
N LEU A 196 5.74 12.02 21.48
CA LEU A 196 4.56 11.27 21.06
C LEU A 196 4.70 9.78 21.31
N ALA A 197 5.80 9.15 20.91
CA ALA A 197 6.04 7.73 21.13
C ALA A 197 5.93 7.37 22.63
N LYS A 198 6.60 8.15 23.49
CA LYS A 198 6.57 7.94 24.95
C LYS A 198 5.16 8.10 25.52
N GLU A 199 4.47 9.18 25.17
CA GLU A 199 3.14 9.48 25.74
C GLU A 199 2.04 8.57 25.15
N LEU A 200 2.27 7.95 23.99
CA LEU A 200 1.37 6.95 23.40
C LEU A 200 1.56 5.53 23.98
N ALA A 201 2.63 5.28 24.74
CA ALA A 201 2.91 3.95 25.31
C ALA A 201 1.76 3.36 26.14
N PRO A 202 1.01 4.12 26.97
CA PRO A 202 -0.09 3.57 27.76
C PRO A 202 -1.26 3.00 26.95
N PHE A 203 -1.38 3.34 25.65
CA PHE A 203 -2.52 2.97 24.81
C PHE A 203 -2.41 1.59 24.17
N ASN A 204 -1.25 0.93 24.28
CA ASN A 204 -0.96 -0.37 23.68
C ASN A 204 -1.40 -0.41 22.21
N LEU A 205 -0.83 0.49 21.41
CA LEU A 205 -1.15 0.61 19.99
C LEU A 205 -0.77 -0.67 19.24
N MET A 206 -1.54 -0.99 18.20
CA MET A 206 -1.21 -2.07 17.27
C MET A 206 0.08 -1.75 16.52
N PHE A 207 0.26 -0.49 16.13
CA PHE A 207 1.54 0.06 15.66
C PHE A 207 1.53 1.60 15.61
N ILE A 208 2.73 2.16 15.54
CA ILE A 208 3.00 3.56 15.15
C ILE A 208 3.64 3.53 13.77
N GLU A 209 3.00 4.15 12.78
CA GLU A 209 3.43 4.16 11.38
C GLU A 209 4.05 5.50 11.00
N GLU A 210 5.17 5.45 10.26
CA GLU A 210 5.94 6.59 9.72
C GLU A 210 6.05 7.76 10.72
N PRO A 211 6.54 7.55 11.97
CA PRO A 211 6.60 8.59 12.99
C PRO A 211 7.50 9.77 12.60
N VAL A 212 8.46 9.52 11.72
CA VAL A 212 9.29 10.49 10.99
C VAL A 212 9.54 9.92 9.60
N LEU A 213 9.95 10.76 8.66
CA LEU A 213 10.35 10.32 7.32
C LEU A 213 11.43 9.24 7.34
N SER A 214 11.32 8.28 6.42
CA SER A 214 12.22 7.12 6.28
C SER A 214 13.70 7.45 6.10
N GLU A 215 14.02 8.65 5.61
CA GLU A 215 15.37 9.20 5.48
C GLU A 215 16.07 9.40 6.83
N HIS A 216 15.31 9.48 7.91
CA HIS A 216 15.80 9.66 9.28
C HIS A 216 15.93 8.33 10.04
N ALA A 217 16.61 7.35 9.44
CA ALA A 217 16.83 6.03 10.04
C ALA A 217 17.47 6.10 11.44
N GLU A 218 18.36 7.06 11.67
CA GLU A 218 18.96 7.32 12.98
C GLU A 218 17.95 7.79 14.03
N ALA A 219 16.95 8.57 13.61
CA ALA A 219 15.89 9.05 14.48
C ALA A 219 14.90 7.94 14.80
N LEU A 220 14.53 7.11 13.81
CA LEU A 220 13.66 5.95 14.01
C LEU A 220 14.24 4.99 15.05
N ARG A 221 15.56 4.73 14.99
CA ARG A 221 16.25 3.93 16.00
C ARG A 221 16.19 4.56 17.41
N GLU A 222 16.30 5.89 17.53
CA GLU A 222 16.12 6.58 18.82
C GLU A 222 14.67 6.42 19.31
N ILE A 223 13.69 6.69 18.43
CA ILE A 223 12.25 6.70 18.75
C ILE A 223 11.75 5.32 19.18
N ALA A 224 12.19 4.25 18.53
CA ALA A 224 11.82 2.87 18.89
C ALA A 224 12.20 2.51 20.34
N ASN A 225 13.16 3.21 20.95
CA ASN A 225 13.53 2.99 22.36
C ASN A 225 12.63 3.74 23.36
N HIS A 226 11.69 4.56 22.90
CA HIS A 226 10.81 5.37 23.75
C HIS A 226 9.41 4.76 23.95
N CYS A 227 9.05 3.74 23.18
CA CYS A 227 7.74 3.07 23.26
C CYS A 227 7.87 1.58 22.91
N ALA A 228 7.05 0.75 23.53
CA ALA A 228 6.97 -0.68 23.19
C ALA A 228 5.96 -0.98 22.06
N ALA A 229 5.23 0.04 21.59
CA ALA A 229 4.34 -0.12 20.44
C ALA A 229 5.18 -0.46 19.19
N PRO A 230 4.75 -1.44 18.38
CA PRO A 230 5.45 -1.79 17.14
C PRO A 230 5.64 -0.57 16.22
N ILE A 231 6.83 -0.41 15.65
CA ILE A 231 7.11 0.61 14.64
C ILE A 231 6.89 0.03 13.24
N ALA A 232 6.05 0.70 12.45
CA ALA A 232 5.76 0.36 11.06
C ALA A 232 6.37 1.39 10.10
N LEU A 233 6.95 0.92 9.00
CA LEU A 233 7.60 1.73 7.97
C LEU A 233 7.60 1.00 6.63
N GLY A 234 7.52 1.71 5.51
CA GLY A 234 7.85 1.10 4.22
C GLY A 234 7.18 1.66 2.99
N GLU A 235 6.12 2.45 3.14
CA GLU A 235 5.33 2.98 2.01
C GLU A 235 6.21 3.80 1.03
N ARG A 236 7.29 4.41 1.55
CA ARG A 236 8.24 5.27 0.82
C ARG A 236 9.50 4.55 0.34
N LEU A 237 9.58 3.23 0.52
CA LEU A 237 10.71 2.41 0.14
C LEU A 237 10.37 1.62 -1.12
N TYR A 238 11.25 1.65 -2.11
CA TYR A 238 10.90 1.20 -3.47
C TYR A 238 11.58 -0.11 -3.88
N SER A 239 12.53 -0.60 -3.09
CA SER A 239 13.36 -1.73 -3.50
C SER A 239 13.88 -2.52 -2.31
N ARG A 240 14.25 -3.79 -2.54
CA ARG A 240 14.84 -4.60 -1.46
C ARG A 240 16.12 -4.00 -0.86
N TRP A 241 16.81 -3.13 -1.59
CA TRP A 241 18.04 -2.49 -1.10
C TRP A 241 17.72 -1.44 -0.03
N ASP A 242 16.58 -0.77 -0.17
CA ASP A 242 16.05 0.16 0.83
C ASP A 242 15.63 -0.64 2.07
N PHE A 243 14.78 -1.65 1.89
CA PHE A 243 14.33 -2.53 2.98
C PHE A 243 15.47 -3.27 3.68
N LYS A 244 16.49 -3.73 2.96
CA LYS A 244 17.67 -4.34 3.57
C LYS A 244 18.30 -3.43 4.62
N SER A 245 18.44 -2.13 4.32
CA SER A 245 19.07 -1.17 5.23
C SER A 245 18.22 -0.96 6.49
N VAL A 246 16.90 -0.91 6.33
CA VAL A 246 15.94 -0.81 7.43
C VAL A 246 15.95 -2.06 8.31
N LEU A 247 15.85 -3.25 7.71
CA LEU A 247 15.86 -4.54 8.41
C LEU A 247 17.17 -4.78 9.17
N GLN A 248 18.31 -4.42 8.57
CA GLN A 248 19.62 -4.45 9.25
C GLN A 248 19.72 -3.42 10.37
N GLY A 249 18.95 -2.33 10.29
CA GLY A 249 18.90 -1.28 11.28
C GLY A 249 18.20 -1.69 12.58
N GLY A 250 17.32 -2.70 12.53
CA GLY A 250 16.68 -3.33 13.69
C GLY A 250 15.77 -2.42 14.50
N TYR A 251 15.12 -1.44 13.85
CA TYR A 251 14.26 -0.45 14.50
C TYR A 251 12.80 -0.49 14.01
N VAL A 252 12.45 -1.48 13.17
CA VAL A 252 11.09 -1.70 12.69
C VAL A 252 10.62 -3.08 13.12
N ASP A 253 9.35 -3.17 13.45
CA ASP A 253 8.67 -4.41 13.83
C ASP A 253 7.72 -4.88 12.71
N ILE A 254 7.29 -3.94 11.86
CA ILE A 254 6.42 -4.17 10.71
C ILE A 254 7.00 -3.45 9.49
N ILE A 255 7.15 -4.15 8.36
CA ILE A 255 7.40 -3.50 7.08
C ILE A 255 6.12 -3.40 6.24
N GLN A 256 6.00 -2.30 5.51
CA GLN A 256 4.83 -1.97 4.70
C GLN A 256 5.19 -1.69 3.24
N PRO A 257 5.83 -2.63 2.52
CA PRO A 257 6.06 -2.43 1.09
C PRO A 257 4.73 -2.36 0.36
N ASP A 258 4.63 -1.43 -0.58
CA ASP A 258 3.48 -1.31 -1.48
C ASP A 258 3.81 -2.09 -2.77
N PRO A 259 3.07 -3.15 -3.14
CA PRO A 259 3.34 -3.91 -4.37
C PRO A 259 3.21 -3.11 -5.66
N SER A 260 2.55 -1.94 -5.64
CA SER A 260 2.45 -0.99 -6.74
C SER A 260 3.57 0.06 -6.75
N HIS A 261 4.43 0.13 -5.71
CA HIS A 261 5.61 0.99 -5.67
C HIS A 261 6.94 0.24 -5.54
N SER A 262 6.92 -0.98 -4.98
CA SER A 262 8.12 -1.75 -4.63
C SER A 262 8.49 -2.81 -5.69
N GLY A 263 8.11 -2.57 -6.94
CA GLY A 263 8.49 -3.41 -8.09
C GLY A 263 7.64 -4.66 -8.29
N GLY A 264 6.39 -4.66 -7.83
CA GLY A 264 5.43 -5.72 -8.16
C GLY A 264 5.49 -6.92 -7.24
N ILE A 265 4.74 -7.95 -7.60
CA ILE A 265 4.66 -9.23 -6.88
C ILE A 265 6.04 -9.89 -6.80
N THR A 266 6.79 -9.86 -7.89
CA THR A 266 8.13 -10.46 -7.99
C THR A 266 9.11 -9.91 -6.94
N GLU A 267 9.13 -8.60 -6.71
CA GLU A 267 10.07 -7.98 -5.80
C GLU A 267 9.55 -7.94 -4.37
N THR A 268 8.26 -7.64 -4.20
CA THR A 268 7.61 -7.59 -2.88
C THR A 268 7.67 -8.93 -2.18
N TYR A 269 7.45 -10.04 -2.90
CA TYR A 269 7.59 -11.38 -2.31
C TYR A 269 8.99 -11.61 -1.72
N ARG A 270 10.04 -11.09 -2.36
CA ARG A 270 11.43 -11.23 -1.90
C ARG A 270 11.74 -10.30 -0.73
N ILE A 271 11.11 -9.13 -0.68
CA ILE A 271 11.17 -8.22 0.46
C ILE A 271 10.52 -8.89 1.68
N ALA A 272 9.31 -9.43 1.51
CA ALA A 272 8.59 -10.15 2.56
C ALA A 272 9.40 -11.33 3.12
N ALA A 273 9.93 -12.20 2.25
CA ALA A 273 10.77 -13.32 2.64
C ALA A 273 12.08 -12.88 3.33
N MET A 274 12.62 -11.70 2.99
CA MET A 274 13.78 -11.15 3.69
C MET A 274 13.43 -10.70 5.11
N ALA A 275 12.27 -10.06 5.28
CA ALA A 275 11.80 -9.58 6.59
C ALA A 275 11.50 -10.73 7.56
N GLU A 276 11.01 -11.86 7.06
CA GLU A 276 10.76 -13.05 7.89
C GLU A 276 12.03 -13.52 8.63
N ALA A 277 13.21 -13.45 7.99
CA ALA A 277 14.48 -13.80 8.60
C ALA A 277 14.97 -12.81 9.68
N HIS A 278 14.30 -11.67 9.82
CA HIS A 278 14.58 -10.63 10.79
C HIS A 278 13.57 -10.58 11.95
N ASP A 279 12.61 -11.51 12.01
CA ASP A 279 11.49 -11.50 12.96
C ASP A 279 10.60 -10.24 12.82
N VAL A 280 10.41 -9.80 11.56
CA VAL A 280 9.64 -8.60 11.22
C VAL A 280 8.36 -9.01 10.49
N ALA A 281 7.24 -8.46 10.95
CA ALA A 281 5.93 -8.71 10.38
C ALA A 281 5.72 -7.94 9.06
N LEU A 282 4.78 -8.40 8.26
CA LEU A 282 4.38 -7.79 7.00
C LEU A 282 2.94 -7.29 7.10
N ALA A 283 2.72 -6.03 6.73
CA ALA A 283 1.41 -5.46 6.49
C ALA A 283 1.50 -4.61 5.22
N LEU A 284 1.06 -5.13 4.09
CA LEU A 284 1.29 -4.46 2.81
C LEU A 284 0.46 -3.17 2.72
N HIS A 285 1.12 -2.09 2.31
CA HIS A 285 0.49 -0.79 2.08
C HIS A 285 -0.37 -0.84 0.82
N CYS A 286 -1.65 -0.44 0.94
CA CYS A 286 -2.62 -0.51 -0.16
C CYS A 286 -3.78 0.49 -0.04
N PRO A 287 -3.54 1.82 -0.04
CA PRO A 287 -4.57 2.85 -0.15
C PRO A 287 -5.02 3.08 -1.61
N LEU A 288 -4.85 2.06 -2.45
CA LEU A 288 -4.95 2.10 -3.91
C LEU A 288 -6.22 1.39 -4.41
N GLY A 289 -6.25 1.04 -5.69
CA GLY A 289 -7.38 0.43 -6.37
C GLY A 289 -7.43 -1.10 -6.27
N PRO A 290 -8.41 -1.70 -6.98
CA PRO A 290 -8.74 -3.12 -6.82
C PRO A 290 -7.66 -4.07 -7.35
N ILE A 291 -6.88 -3.63 -8.34
CA ILE A 291 -5.83 -4.47 -8.94
C ILE A 291 -4.64 -4.55 -8.00
N ALA A 292 -4.25 -3.41 -7.41
CA ALA A 292 -3.26 -3.39 -6.33
C ALA A 292 -3.72 -4.26 -5.16
N LEU A 293 -4.96 -4.12 -4.67
CA LEU A 293 -5.47 -4.95 -3.56
C LEU A 293 -5.43 -6.45 -3.90
N ALA A 294 -5.82 -6.84 -5.12
CA ALA A 294 -5.72 -8.24 -5.54
C ALA A 294 -4.26 -8.74 -5.49
N ALA A 295 -3.29 -7.95 -5.97
CA ALA A 295 -1.87 -8.30 -5.89
C ALA A 295 -1.37 -8.42 -4.44
N ASN A 296 -1.83 -7.55 -3.54
CA ASN A 296 -1.56 -7.65 -2.11
C ASN A 296 -2.08 -8.98 -1.54
N LEU A 297 -3.34 -9.33 -1.80
CA LEU A 297 -3.95 -10.57 -1.29
C LEU A 297 -3.27 -11.84 -1.84
N GLN A 298 -2.78 -11.81 -3.09
CA GLN A 298 -1.99 -12.92 -3.63
C GLN A 298 -0.65 -13.10 -2.90
N LEU A 299 -0.03 -12.01 -2.42
CA LEU A 299 1.17 -12.05 -1.59
C LEU A 299 0.85 -12.45 -0.15
N ASP A 300 -0.19 -11.88 0.44
CA ASP A 300 -0.68 -12.23 1.78
C ASP A 300 -0.99 -13.71 1.89
N ALA A 301 -1.51 -14.33 0.83
CA ALA A 301 -1.75 -15.77 0.81
C ALA A 301 -0.47 -16.58 1.08
N VAL A 302 0.69 -16.13 0.60
CA VAL A 302 1.94 -16.93 0.59
C VAL A 302 2.99 -16.45 1.59
N CYS A 303 2.92 -15.22 2.09
CA CYS A 303 3.89 -14.68 3.04
C CYS A 303 3.54 -15.11 4.47
N TYR A 304 4.37 -15.93 5.12
CA TYR A 304 4.09 -16.43 6.47
C TYR A 304 3.95 -15.29 7.49
N ASN A 305 4.81 -14.28 7.41
CA ASN A 305 4.84 -13.12 8.31
C ASN A 305 3.76 -12.05 8.03
N ALA A 306 2.85 -12.25 7.07
CA ALA A 306 1.71 -11.36 6.83
C ALA A 306 0.65 -11.49 7.95
N PHE A 307 0.25 -10.37 8.55
CA PHE A 307 -0.69 -10.38 9.69
C PHE A 307 -1.96 -9.54 9.50
N ILE A 308 -1.92 -8.47 8.70
CA ILE A 308 -3.07 -7.62 8.42
C ILE A 308 -2.89 -6.91 7.07
N GLN A 309 -4.00 -6.69 6.36
CA GLN A 309 -4.01 -6.02 5.05
C GLN A 309 -4.74 -4.67 5.12
N GLU A 310 -4.10 -3.64 4.58
CA GLU A 310 -4.73 -2.35 4.32
C GLU A 310 -5.70 -2.43 3.13
N GLN A 311 -6.79 -1.68 3.18
CA GLN A 311 -7.73 -1.60 2.07
C GLN A 311 -8.44 -0.24 2.03
N SER A 312 -8.92 0.15 0.84
CA SER A 312 -9.43 1.50 0.57
C SER A 312 -10.94 1.64 0.42
N LEU A 313 -11.73 0.61 0.72
CA LEU A 313 -13.19 0.63 0.58
C LEU A 313 -13.82 1.69 1.48
N GLY A 314 -14.52 2.64 0.86
CA GLY A 314 -15.23 3.71 1.57
C GLY A 314 -14.31 4.73 2.24
N ILE A 315 -13.03 4.83 1.84
CA ILE A 315 -12.14 5.84 2.40
C ILE A 315 -12.57 7.25 1.95
N HIS A 316 -12.57 8.19 2.91
CA HIS A 316 -13.03 9.58 2.76
C HIS A 316 -12.41 10.40 1.60
N TYR A 317 -11.25 10.04 1.06
CA TYR A 317 -10.64 10.73 -0.09
C TYR A 317 -10.98 10.12 -1.46
N ASN A 318 -11.69 8.99 -1.51
CA ASN A 318 -12.24 8.45 -2.76
C ASN A 318 -13.49 9.25 -3.16
N GLN A 319 -13.29 10.29 -3.97
CA GLN A 319 -14.40 11.11 -4.49
C GLN A 319 -14.78 10.67 -5.90
N GLY A 320 -16.06 10.33 -6.09
CA GLY A 320 -16.65 10.03 -7.40
C GLY A 320 -16.45 8.61 -7.92
N SER A 321 -15.47 7.86 -7.40
CA SER A 321 -15.30 6.43 -7.63
C SER A 321 -14.60 5.76 -6.44
N ASP A 322 -14.93 4.50 -6.17
CA ASP A 322 -14.41 3.70 -5.06
C ASP A 322 -13.82 2.35 -5.54
N LEU A 323 -13.17 1.62 -4.61
CA LEU A 323 -12.40 0.40 -4.84
C LEU A 323 -13.08 -0.62 -5.77
N LEU A 324 -14.41 -0.77 -5.67
CA LEU A 324 -15.16 -1.83 -6.34
C LEU A 324 -15.66 -1.46 -7.74
N ASP A 325 -15.59 -0.19 -8.14
CA ASP A 325 -16.27 0.31 -9.36
C ASP A 325 -15.70 -0.24 -10.68
N TYR A 326 -14.45 -0.72 -10.66
CA TYR A 326 -13.75 -1.21 -11.84
C TYR A 326 -13.73 -2.75 -11.94
N LEU A 327 -14.48 -3.45 -11.08
CA LEU A 327 -14.61 -4.91 -11.12
C LEU A 327 -15.91 -5.34 -11.81
N ILE A 328 -15.88 -6.51 -12.45
CA ILE A 328 -17.10 -7.17 -12.93
C ILE A 328 -17.85 -7.81 -11.76
N ASP A 329 -17.13 -8.49 -10.86
CA ASP A 329 -17.67 -9.07 -9.64
C ASP A 329 -17.03 -8.39 -8.41
N PRO A 330 -17.74 -7.48 -7.72
CA PRO A 330 -17.23 -6.82 -6.54
C PRO A 330 -17.24 -7.71 -5.27
N SER A 331 -17.95 -8.85 -5.29
CA SER A 331 -18.07 -9.72 -4.11
C SER A 331 -16.76 -10.43 -3.74
N VAL A 332 -15.78 -10.44 -4.66
CA VAL A 332 -14.42 -10.94 -4.41
C VAL A 332 -13.70 -10.23 -3.26
N PHE A 333 -14.15 -9.03 -2.89
CA PHE A 333 -13.63 -8.25 -1.76
C PHE A 333 -14.69 -8.01 -0.67
N GLU A 334 -15.67 -8.90 -0.53
CA GLU A 334 -16.61 -8.83 0.59
C GLU A 334 -15.88 -9.07 1.92
N TYR A 335 -16.14 -8.21 2.90
CA TYR A 335 -15.58 -8.34 4.24
C TYR A 335 -16.55 -9.03 5.17
N LYS A 336 -16.05 -10.02 5.90
CA LYS A 336 -16.81 -10.74 6.91
C LYS A 336 -16.03 -10.81 8.21
N ASP A 337 -16.61 -10.27 9.28
CA ASP A 337 -16.02 -10.23 10.62
C ASP A 337 -14.61 -9.61 10.65
N GLY A 338 -14.35 -8.63 9.76
CA GLY A 338 -13.06 -7.96 9.66
C GLY A 338 -11.99 -8.76 8.90
N PHE A 339 -12.39 -9.75 8.11
CA PHE A 339 -11.52 -10.52 7.23
C PHE A 339 -11.98 -10.44 5.78
N VAL A 340 -11.03 -10.59 4.86
CA VAL A 340 -11.27 -10.83 3.43
C VAL A 340 -10.70 -12.20 3.06
N GLU A 341 -11.44 -12.96 2.25
CA GLU A 341 -10.96 -14.24 1.72
C GLU A 341 -9.91 -14.01 0.62
N ILE A 342 -8.94 -14.93 0.52
CA ILE A 342 -7.93 -14.86 -0.55
C ILE A 342 -8.60 -15.17 -1.90
N PRO A 343 -8.47 -14.31 -2.94
CA PRO A 343 -9.07 -14.56 -4.24
C PRO A 343 -8.54 -15.84 -4.92
N GLN A 344 -9.45 -16.73 -5.29
CA GLN A 344 -9.15 -18.07 -5.82
C GLN A 344 -9.17 -18.17 -7.35
N GLY A 345 -9.70 -17.15 -8.04
CA GLY A 345 -9.79 -17.14 -9.51
C GLY A 345 -8.41 -17.13 -10.20
N PRO A 346 -8.33 -17.49 -11.49
CA PRO A 346 -7.07 -17.44 -12.24
C PRO A 346 -6.43 -16.05 -12.27
N GLY A 347 -5.10 -16.00 -12.34
CA GLY A 347 -4.36 -14.73 -12.34
C GLY A 347 -4.42 -14.05 -10.98
N LEU A 348 -4.74 -12.76 -10.95
CA LEU A 348 -4.91 -12.02 -9.68
C LEU A 348 -6.19 -12.42 -8.92
N GLY A 349 -7.05 -13.24 -9.52
CA GLY A 349 -8.31 -13.69 -8.92
C GLY A 349 -9.44 -12.68 -9.04
N ILE A 350 -9.29 -11.69 -9.92
CA ILE A 350 -10.29 -10.65 -10.22
C ILE A 350 -10.54 -10.53 -11.73
N GLU A 351 -11.71 -10.00 -12.08
CA GLU A 351 -12.05 -9.60 -13.45
C GLU A 351 -12.32 -8.09 -13.51
N VAL A 352 -11.49 -7.39 -14.30
CA VAL A 352 -11.59 -5.93 -14.47
C VAL A 352 -12.62 -5.58 -15.53
N ASN A 353 -13.51 -4.64 -15.22
CA ASN A 353 -14.48 -4.08 -16.15
C ASN A 353 -13.78 -3.10 -17.12
N GLU A 354 -13.22 -3.64 -18.19
CA GLU A 354 -12.48 -2.86 -19.20
C GLU A 354 -13.31 -1.73 -19.82
N ALA A 355 -14.60 -1.97 -20.07
CA ALA A 355 -15.48 -0.95 -20.65
C ALA A 355 -15.60 0.27 -19.72
N LYS A 356 -15.77 0.02 -18.42
CA LYS A 356 -15.81 1.08 -17.38
C LYS A 356 -14.46 1.78 -17.24
N VAL A 357 -13.35 1.04 -17.26
CA VAL A 357 -11.99 1.62 -17.24
C VAL A 357 -11.78 2.55 -18.43
N ARG A 358 -12.10 2.11 -19.65
CA ARG A 358 -11.95 2.92 -20.87
C ARG A 358 -12.84 4.15 -20.84
N GLN A 359 -14.08 4.03 -20.36
CA GLN A 359 -14.98 5.17 -20.17
C GLN A 359 -14.37 6.19 -19.20
N ALA A 360 -13.92 5.76 -18.03
CA ALA A 360 -13.36 6.64 -17.01
C ALA A 360 -12.04 7.29 -17.48
N ALA A 361 -11.21 6.56 -18.22
CA ALA A 361 -9.98 7.09 -18.79
C ALA A 361 -10.24 8.16 -19.86
N ALA A 362 -11.33 8.04 -20.61
CA ALA A 362 -11.73 9.03 -21.62
C ALA A 362 -12.23 10.34 -20.99
N GLU A 363 -12.87 10.28 -19.81
CA GLU A 363 -13.19 11.47 -19.02
C GLU A 363 -11.91 12.18 -18.54
N GLY A 364 -10.88 11.39 -18.24
CA GLY A 364 -9.56 11.86 -17.87
C GLY A 364 -9.47 12.32 -16.44
N HIS A 365 -8.28 12.18 -15.84
CA HIS A 365 -8.08 12.50 -14.44
C HIS A 365 -6.65 13.02 -14.19
N ARG A 366 -6.50 14.08 -13.39
CA ARG A 366 -5.21 14.74 -13.13
C ARG A 366 -5.08 15.21 -11.68
N TRP A 367 -5.17 14.28 -10.74
CA TRP A 367 -5.00 14.57 -9.32
C TRP A 367 -3.56 14.91 -8.93
N ARG A 368 -3.42 15.77 -7.93
CA ARG A 368 -2.16 16.18 -7.30
C ARG A 368 -2.36 16.26 -5.80
N ASN A 369 -1.32 15.92 -5.04
CA ASN A 369 -1.32 16.12 -3.60
C ASN A 369 -1.56 17.60 -3.30
N PRO A 370 -2.32 17.92 -2.24
CA PRO A 370 -2.38 19.28 -1.74
C PRO A 370 -0.99 19.75 -1.31
N VAL A 371 -0.71 21.05 -1.47
CA VAL A 371 0.49 21.68 -0.93
C VAL A 371 0.13 22.30 0.40
N TRP A 372 0.69 21.77 1.48
CA TRP A 372 0.43 22.27 2.83
C TRP A 372 1.48 23.27 3.27
N ARG A 373 1.06 24.14 4.19
CA ARG A 373 1.90 25.19 4.75
C ARG A 373 1.57 25.37 6.22
N HIS A 374 2.60 25.58 7.01
CA HIS A 374 2.45 25.96 8.41
C HIS A 374 1.91 27.40 8.53
N ALA A 375 1.52 27.79 9.75
CA ALA A 375 0.94 29.11 10.02
C ALA A 375 1.86 30.29 9.67
N ASP A 376 3.18 30.08 9.68
CA ASP A 376 4.18 31.08 9.27
C ASP A 376 4.41 31.14 7.74
N GLY A 377 3.70 30.31 6.97
CA GLY A 377 3.78 30.22 5.52
C GLY A 377 4.86 29.28 4.98
N SER A 378 5.70 28.69 5.85
CA SER A 378 6.68 27.67 5.44
C SER A 378 5.98 26.40 4.93
N PHE A 379 6.66 25.66 4.05
CA PHE A 379 6.13 24.42 3.47
C PHE A 379 6.02 23.33 4.55
N ALA A 380 4.94 22.56 4.52
CA ALA A 380 4.74 21.37 5.34
C ALA A 380 4.77 20.12 4.45
N GLU A 381 5.48 19.08 4.90
CA GLU A 381 5.52 17.79 4.22
C GLU A 381 4.12 17.18 4.12
N TRP A 382 3.87 16.46 3.03
CA TRP A 382 2.57 15.84 2.75
C TRP A 382 2.34 14.58 3.58
#